data_AF-A0A7C3RCU6-F1
#
_entry.id   AF-A0A7C3RCU6-F1
#
_cell.length_a   1.000
_cell.length_b   1.000
_cell.length_c   1.000
_cell.angle_alpha   90.00
_cell.angle_beta   90.00
_cell.angle_gamma   90.00
#
_symmetry.space_group_name_H-M   'P 1'
#
loop_
_entity.id
_entity.type
_entity.pdbx_description
1 polymer ?
#
loop_
_entity_poly.entity_id
_entity_poly.type
_entity_poly.pdbx_seq_one_letter_code
_entity_poly.pdbx_strand_id
1 'polypeptide(L)'
;MKLDYNNTQLAKRILSEIEEISSHLGNVTIMEFCGTHTHSIFRFGIRELLPSNVKMLSGPGCPVCVTDNRDIDYSLILAEMPNTIITTFGDMIRVPGSYKSLQDIKAEGRDIRVVYSCISALEIAEENPDKNVIFL
;
A
#
# COMPACT_ATOMS: atom_id res chain seq x y z
N MET A 1 -5.21 22.46 23.01
CA MET A 1 -3.75 22.29 23.02
C MET A 1 -3.40 21.35 21.87
N LYS A 2 -2.80 21.85 20.77
CA LYS A 2 -2.36 20.99 19.67
C LYS A 2 -1.10 20.26 20.12
N LEU A 3 -1.15 18.93 20.22
CA LEU A 3 0.05 18.11 20.33
C LEU A 3 0.88 18.33 19.06
N ASP A 4 2.13 18.78 19.24
CA ASP A 4 3.12 18.77 18.18
C ASP A 4 3.74 17.37 18.12
N TYR A 5 3.29 16.58 17.15
CA TYR A 5 3.75 15.21 16.95
C TYR A 5 5.15 15.11 16.34
N ASN A 6 5.77 16.23 15.94
CA ASN A 6 7.14 16.29 15.42
C ASN A 6 8.13 16.86 16.45
N ASN A 7 8.00 16.44 17.70
CA ASN A 7 8.80 16.96 18.81
C ASN A 7 9.92 16.01 19.23
N THR A 8 11.17 16.40 18.96
CA THR A 8 12.36 15.61 19.32
C THR A 8 12.51 15.37 20.82
N GLN A 9 12.11 16.31 21.68
CA GLN A 9 12.19 16.13 23.13
C GLN A 9 11.18 15.10 23.61
N LEU A 10 9.97 15.10 23.03
CA LEU A 10 8.98 14.08 23.30
C LEU A 10 9.47 12.70 22.85
N ALA A 11 10.05 12.61 21.64
CA ALA A 11 10.61 11.36 21.13
C ALA A 11 11.71 10.78 22.04
N LYS A 12 12.64 11.63 22.52
CA LYS A 12 13.69 11.22 23.47
C LYS A 12 13.10 10.69 24.78
N ARG A 13 12.08 11.37 25.33
CA ARG A 13 11.40 10.91 26.55
C ARG A 13 10.73 9.56 26.36
N ILE A 14 10.02 9.37 25.25
CA ILE A 14 9.39 8.09 24.90
C ILE A 14 10.44 6.99 24.77
N LEU A 15 11.60 7.25 24.15
CA LEU A 15 12.68 6.28 24.06
C LEU A 15 13.22 5.87 25.44
N SER A 16 13.42 6.82 26.36
CA SER A 16 13.83 6.50 27.73
C SER A 16 12.80 5.66 28.48
N GLU A 17 11.50 5.95 28.31
CA GLU A 17 10.42 5.16 28.90
C GLU A 17 10.38 3.73 28.31
N ILE A 18 10.58 3.59 27.00
CA ILE A 18 10.68 2.27 26.35
C ILE A 18 11.88 1.49 26.90
N GLU A 19 13.03 2.14 27.08
CA GLU A 19 14.23 1.51 27.63
C GLU A 19 14.02 1.01 29.06
N GLU A 20 13.44 1.84 29.94
CA GLU A 20 13.10 1.48 31.31
C GLU A 20 12.14 0.28 31.36
N ILE A 21 11.02 0.37 30.64
CA ILE A 21 10.00 -0.69 30.63
C ILE A 21 10.58 -1.99 30.06
N SER A 22 11.30 -1.92 28.94
CA SER A 22 11.85 -3.09 28.28
C SER A 22 12.97 -3.77 29.09
N SER A 23 13.67 -3.05 29.97
CA SER A 23 14.70 -3.64 30.84
C SER A 23 14.17 -4.70 31.81
N HIS A 24 12.87 -4.64 32.13
CA HIS A 24 12.17 -5.60 32.99
C HIS A 24 11.46 -6.72 32.21
N LEU A 25 11.58 -6.72 30.88
CA LEU A 25 10.96 -7.70 29.99
C LEU A 25 12.02 -8.60 29.34
N GLY A 26 11.59 -9.76 28.86
CA GLY A 26 12.38 -10.59 27.95
C GLY A 26 12.46 -9.96 26.55
N ASN A 27 12.67 -10.79 25.53
CA ASN A 27 12.60 -10.33 24.14
C ASN A 27 11.16 -9.99 23.77
N VAL A 28 10.93 -8.75 23.31
CA VAL A 28 9.65 -8.25 22.83
C VAL A 28 9.70 -8.13 21.33
N THR A 29 8.66 -8.62 20.64
CA THR A 29 8.51 -8.46 19.20
C THR A 29 7.18 -7.78 18.91
N ILE A 30 7.24 -6.65 18.21
CA ILE A 30 6.08 -5.84 17.82
C ILE A 30 5.98 -5.90 16.30
N MET A 31 4.79 -6.12 15.77
CA MET A 31 4.56 -6.11 14.32
C MET A 31 3.58 -5.00 13.97
N GLU A 32 3.97 -4.15 13.03
CA GLU A 32 3.05 -3.25 12.33
C GLU A 32 2.64 -3.88 10.99
N PHE A 33 1.51 -3.45 10.42
CA PHE A 33 1.02 -3.94 9.14
C PHE A 33 0.48 -2.79 8.28
N CYS A 34 1.07 -1.61 8.38
CA CYS A 34 0.65 -0.45 7.59
C CYS A 34 1.86 0.09 6.85
N GLY A 35 1.82 0.11 5.51
CA GLY A 35 2.93 0.59 4.70
C GLY A 35 3.40 2.01 5.08
N THR A 36 2.50 2.88 5.53
CA THR A 36 2.84 4.23 6.02
C THR A 36 3.65 4.18 7.32
N HIS A 37 3.36 3.24 8.23
CA HIS A 37 4.19 2.99 9.41
C HIS A 37 5.53 2.39 9.01
N THR A 38 5.57 1.39 8.12
CA THR A 38 6.82 0.84 7.58
C THR A 38 7.73 1.95 7.04
N HIS A 39 7.17 2.86 6.23
CA HIS A 39 7.90 4.01 5.67
C HIS A 39 8.40 4.95 6.76
N SER A 40 7.56 5.28 7.76
CA SER A 40 7.93 6.18 8.85
C SER A 40 9.04 5.59 9.73
N ILE A 41 8.92 4.30 10.07
CA ILE A 41 9.93 3.55 10.83
C ILE A 41 11.27 3.57 10.13
N PHE A 42 11.28 3.31 8.81
CA PHE A 42 12.49 3.36 8.00
C PHE A 42 13.06 4.78 7.91
N ARG A 43 12.22 5.76 7.56
CA ARG A 43 12.60 7.16 7.36
C ARG A 43 13.24 7.77 8.61
N PHE A 44 12.77 7.42 9.80
CA PHE A 44 13.25 7.95 11.06
C PHE A 44 14.23 7.01 11.81
N GLY A 45 14.60 5.87 11.21
CA GLY A 45 15.55 4.93 11.83
C GLY A 45 15.05 4.35 13.16
N ILE A 46 13.73 4.23 13.36
CA ILE A 46 13.15 3.87 14.67
C ILE A 46 13.69 2.53 15.17
N ARG A 47 13.95 1.57 14.26
CA ARG A 47 14.52 0.26 14.63
C ARG A 47 15.90 0.36 15.29
N GLU A 48 16.73 1.31 14.86
CA GLU A 48 18.08 1.50 15.41
C GLU A 48 18.05 2.23 16.76
N LEU A 49 16.97 2.95 17.05
CA LEU A 49 16.79 3.68 18.31
C LEU A 49 16.24 2.81 19.44
N LEU A 50 15.66 1.66 19.12
CA LEU A 50 15.05 0.77 20.10
C LEU A 50 16.12 -0.08 20.84
N PRO A 51 15.87 -0.43 22.11
CA PRO A 51 16.71 -1.38 22.85
C PRO A 51 16.82 -2.74 22.13
N SER A 52 17.96 -3.41 22.28
CA SER A 52 18.26 -4.66 21.54
C SER A 52 17.28 -5.82 21.78
N ASN A 53 16.57 -5.82 22.92
CA ASN A 53 15.54 -6.81 23.25
C ASN A 53 14.15 -6.45 22.66
N VAL A 54 13.99 -5.28 22.03
CA VAL A 54 12.75 -4.86 21.36
C VAL A 54 12.93 -4.92 19.85
N LYS A 55 12.23 -5.86 19.21
CA LYS A 55 12.26 -6.04 17.75
C LYS A 55 10.98 -5.51 17.12
N MET A 56 11.11 -4.80 16.00
CA MET A 56 9.97 -4.40 15.17
C MET A 56 9.98 -5.09 13.82
N LEU A 57 8.90 -5.80 13.53
CA LEU A 57 8.61 -6.45 12.26
C LEU A 57 7.63 -5.64 11.43
N SER A 58 7.79 -5.72 10.11
CA SER A 58 6.80 -5.23 9.14
C SER A 58 6.03 -6.41 8.58
N GLY A 59 4.74 -6.44 8.89
CA GLY A 59 3.79 -7.40 8.39
C GLY A 59 3.24 -7.03 7.00
N PRO A 60 2.27 -7.80 6.49
CA PRO A 60 1.75 -7.66 5.13
C PRO A 60 0.75 -6.49 5.03
N GLY A 61 1.28 -5.25 5.06
CA GLY A 61 0.50 -4.02 5.09
C GLY A 61 0.24 -3.33 3.76
N CYS A 62 0.57 -3.99 2.66
CA CYS A 62 0.43 -3.48 1.30
C CYS A 62 -0.72 -4.23 0.62
N PRO A 63 -1.90 -3.62 0.41
CA PRO A 63 -3.08 -4.32 -0.14
C PRO A 63 -2.81 -4.89 -1.53
N VAL A 64 -2.05 -4.16 -2.35
CA VAL A 64 -1.61 -4.59 -3.68
C VAL A 64 -0.73 -5.84 -3.59
N CYS A 65 0.23 -5.84 -2.67
CA CYS A 65 1.22 -6.92 -2.54
C CYS A 65 0.62 -8.23 -2.01
N VAL A 66 -0.56 -8.16 -1.38
CA VAL A 66 -1.29 -9.33 -0.87
C VAL A 66 -2.47 -9.73 -1.75
N THR A 67 -2.68 -9.03 -2.87
CA THR A 67 -3.70 -9.41 -3.85
C THR A 67 -3.34 -10.77 -4.44
N ASP A 68 -4.30 -11.69 -4.50
CA ASP A 68 -4.05 -13.03 -5.02
C ASP A 68 -3.72 -12.98 -6.53
N ASN A 69 -2.76 -13.77 -6.98
CA ASN A 69 -2.40 -13.86 -8.40
C ASN A 69 -3.59 -14.22 -9.28
N ARG A 70 -4.53 -15.03 -8.79
CA ARG A 70 -5.76 -15.36 -9.49
C ARG A 70 -6.63 -14.13 -9.74
N ASP A 71 -6.73 -13.24 -8.76
CA ASP A 71 -7.55 -12.02 -8.87
C ASP A 71 -6.88 -11.01 -9.80
N ILE A 72 -5.54 -10.92 -9.77
CA ILE A 72 -4.74 -10.19 -10.77
C ILE A 72 -5.03 -10.73 -12.17
N ASP A 73 -4.93 -12.05 -12.39
CA ASP A 73 -5.18 -12.66 -13.69
C ASP A 73 -6.61 -12.43 -14.20
N TYR A 74 -7.61 -12.47 -13.32
CA TYR A 74 -8.98 -12.11 -13.69
C TYR A 74 -9.08 -10.64 -14.13
N SER A 75 -8.40 -9.72 -13.44
CA SER A 75 -8.38 -8.31 -13.85
C SER A 75 -7.77 -8.10 -15.23
N LEU A 76 -6.73 -8.87 -15.57
CA LEU A 76 -6.07 -8.83 -16.87
C LEU A 76 -6.98 -9.35 -17.99
N ILE A 77 -7.71 -10.44 -17.73
CA ILE A 77 -8.71 -10.97 -18.68
C ILE A 77 -9.82 -9.94 -18.93
N LEU A 78 -10.32 -9.29 -17.87
CA LEU A 78 -11.30 -8.21 -17.99
C LEU A 78 -10.74 -7.04 -18.81
N ALA A 79 -9.46 -6.69 -18.63
CA ALA A 79 -8.80 -5.62 -19.37
C ALA A 79 -8.69 -5.88 -20.89
N GLU A 80 -8.67 -7.15 -21.30
CA GLU A 80 -8.63 -7.55 -22.71
C GLU A 80 -10.04 -7.67 -23.35
N MET A 81 -11.12 -7.54 -22.57
CA MET A 81 -12.47 -7.58 -23.13
C MET A 81 -12.74 -6.38 -24.06
N PRO A 82 -13.54 -6.56 -25.12
CA PRO A 82 -13.95 -5.46 -25.97
C PRO A 82 -14.80 -4.45 -25.18
N ASN A 83 -14.79 -3.19 -25.62
CA ASN A 83 -15.60 -2.10 -25.04
C ASN A 83 -15.46 -1.95 -23.51
N THR A 84 -14.26 -2.22 -22.98
CA THR A 84 -13.99 -2.16 -21.54
C THR A 84 -12.93 -1.10 -21.24
N ILE A 85 -13.16 -0.33 -20.17
CA ILE A 85 -12.19 0.59 -19.58
C ILE A 85 -11.84 0.06 -18.20
N ILE A 86 -10.56 -0.24 -17.97
CA ILE A 86 -10.07 -0.53 -16.62
C ILE A 86 -9.62 0.78 -15.97
N THR A 87 -10.08 0.98 -14.75
CA THR A 87 -9.63 2.06 -13.86
C THR A 87 -8.97 1.43 -12.64
N THR A 88 -7.82 1.95 -12.22
CA THR A 88 -7.10 1.41 -11.06
C THR A 88 -6.17 2.45 -10.46
N PHE A 89 -5.67 2.19 -9.25
CA PHE A 89 -4.58 2.98 -8.68
C PHE A 89 -3.25 2.70 -9.39
N GLY A 90 -2.32 3.67 -9.32
CA GLY A 90 -1.08 3.61 -10.10
C GLY A 90 -0.12 2.49 -9.69
N ASP A 91 -0.22 2.02 -8.44
CA ASP A 91 0.59 0.92 -7.90
C ASP A 91 0.23 -0.44 -8.50
N MET A 92 -1.04 -0.66 -8.85
CA MET A 92 -1.52 -1.92 -9.46
C MET A 92 -1.07 -2.10 -10.92
N ILE A 93 -0.76 -1.02 -11.65
CA ILE A 93 -0.47 -1.10 -13.10
C ILE A 93 0.67 -2.06 -13.44
N ARG A 94 1.68 -2.14 -12.57
CA ARG A 94 2.91 -2.91 -12.82
C ARG A 94 2.93 -4.27 -12.15
N VAL A 95 1.84 -4.63 -11.46
CA VAL A 95 1.78 -5.91 -10.76
C VAL A 95 1.72 -7.01 -11.83
N PRO A 96 2.67 -7.96 -11.80
CA PRO A 96 2.68 -9.05 -12.77
C PRO A 96 1.56 -10.04 -12.45
N GLY A 97 0.74 -10.37 -13.45
CA GLY A 97 -0.03 -11.61 -13.45
C GLY A 97 0.81 -12.77 -13.96
N SER A 98 0.15 -13.87 -14.33
CA SER A 98 0.79 -15.09 -14.83
C SER A 98 1.55 -14.88 -16.16
N TYR A 99 1.07 -13.97 -17.02
CA TYR A 99 1.63 -13.78 -18.37
C TYR A 99 1.92 -12.32 -18.74
N LYS A 100 1.17 -11.37 -18.19
CA LYS A 100 1.23 -9.94 -18.50
C LYS A 100 0.95 -9.11 -17.26
N SER A 101 1.13 -7.80 -17.37
CA SER A 101 0.63 -6.79 -16.44
C SER A 101 -0.39 -5.86 -17.13
N LEU A 102 -1.09 -5.03 -16.36
CA LEU A 102 -1.95 -3.97 -16.92
C LEU A 102 -1.12 -2.99 -17.76
N GLN A 103 0.16 -2.77 -17.43
CA GLN A 103 1.06 -1.96 -18.24
C GLN A 103 1.25 -2.53 -19.66
N ASP A 104 1.41 -3.84 -19.78
CA ASP A 104 1.59 -4.52 -21.07
C ASP A 104 0.31 -4.44 -21.90
N ILE A 105 -0.84 -4.72 -21.27
CA ILE A 105 -2.15 -4.65 -21.92
C ILE A 105 -2.47 -3.23 -22.40
N LYS A 106 -2.05 -2.20 -21.64
CA LYS A 106 -2.15 -0.80 -22.05
C LYS A 106 -1.28 -0.51 -23.28
N ALA A 107 -0.07 -1.06 -23.33
CA ALA A 107 0.84 -0.90 -24.47
C ALA A 107 0.30 -1.57 -25.75
N GLU A 108 -0.54 -2.60 -25.61
CA GLU A 108 -1.28 -3.24 -26.70
C GLU A 108 -2.51 -2.43 -27.18
N GLY A 109 -2.74 -1.24 -26.61
CA GLY A 109 -3.79 -0.30 -27.05
C GLY A 109 -5.12 -0.44 -26.32
N ARG A 110 -5.19 -1.19 -25.22
CA ARG A 110 -6.39 -1.25 -24.36
C ARG A 110 -6.52 0.00 -23.49
N ASP A 111 -7.77 0.34 -23.14
CA ASP A 111 -8.09 1.54 -22.37
C ASP A 111 -7.93 1.27 -20.87
N ILE A 112 -6.75 1.61 -20.34
CA ILE A 112 -6.40 1.47 -18.92
C ILE A 112 -6.04 2.86 -18.35
N ARG A 113 -6.79 3.30 -17.35
CA ARG A 113 -6.71 4.65 -16.77
C ARG A 113 -6.32 4.58 -15.29
N VAL A 114 -5.31 5.37 -14.91
CA VAL A 114 -4.96 5.55 -13.50
C VAL A 114 -5.90 6.57 -12.89
N VAL A 115 -6.48 6.25 -11.75
CA VAL A 115 -7.32 7.15 -10.97
C VAL A 115 -6.76 7.29 -9.55
N TYR A 116 -7.14 8.36 -8.87
CA TYR A 116 -6.75 8.63 -7.47
C TYR A 116 -7.91 8.43 -6.49
N SER A 117 -9.10 8.09 -6.99
CA SER A 117 -10.26 7.75 -6.19
C SER A 117 -11.21 6.87 -7.00
N CYS A 118 -12.06 6.11 -6.31
CA CYS A 118 -13.13 5.35 -6.95
C CYS A 118 -14.21 6.27 -7.56
N ILE A 119 -14.34 7.52 -7.09
CA ILE A 119 -15.29 8.51 -7.65
C ILE A 119 -14.90 8.84 -9.09
N SER A 120 -13.61 8.97 -9.39
CA SER A 120 -13.14 9.22 -10.75
C SER A 120 -13.48 8.08 -11.71
N ALA A 121 -13.59 6.84 -11.24
CA ALA A 121 -14.05 5.73 -12.07
C ALA A 121 -15.55 5.86 -12.42
N LEU A 122 -16.36 6.38 -11.50
CA LEU A 122 -17.77 6.67 -11.75
C LEU A 122 -17.93 7.80 -12.78
N GLU A 123 -17.18 8.88 -12.66
CA GLU A 123 -17.17 9.98 -13.65
C GLU A 123 -16.81 9.47 -15.05
N ILE A 124 -15.78 8.62 -15.15
CA ILE A 124 -15.39 7.96 -16.40
C ILE A 124 -16.54 7.09 -16.96
N ALA A 125 -17.31 6.41 -16.10
CA ALA A 125 -18.46 5.62 -16.52
C ALA A 125 -19.60 6.49 -17.07
N GLU A 126 -19.91 7.61 -16.41
CA GLU A 126 -20.92 8.56 -16.88
C GLU A 126 -20.56 9.17 -18.24
N GLU A 127 -19.27 9.44 -18.47
CA GLU A 127 -18.75 9.96 -19.75
C GLU A 127 -18.67 8.92 -20.88
N ASN A 128 -18.71 7.62 -20.55
CA ASN A 128 -18.56 6.51 -21.50
C ASN A 128 -19.73 5.50 -21.36
N PRO A 129 -20.98 5.91 -21.62
CA PRO A 129 -22.18 5.10 -21.33
C PRO A 129 -22.31 3.82 -22.18
N ASP A 130 -21.55 3.72 -23.28
CA ASP A 130 -21.50 2.58 -24.18
C ASP A 130 -20.41 1.56 -23.82
N LYS A 131 -19.62 1.81 -22.77
CA LYS A 131 -18.50 0.97 -22.33
C LYS A 131 -18.71 0.41 -20.93
N ASN A 132 -18.13 -0.76 -20.68
CA ASN A 132 -18.02 -1.32 -19.34
C ASN A 132 -16.84 -0.65 -18.63
N VAL A 133 -17.10 0.11 -17.57
CA VAL A 133 -16.04 0.70 -16.74
C VAL A 133 -15.89 -0.12 -15.46
N ILE A 134 -14.69 -0.66 -15.25
CA ILE A 134 -14.39 -1.54 -14.12
C ILE A 134 -13.31 -0.88 -13.28
N PHE A 135 -13.57 -0.74 -11.98
CA PHE A 135 -12.59 -0.28 -11.00
C PHE A 135 -11.98 -1.48 -10.28
N LEU A 136 -10.64 -1.54 -10.27
CA LEU A 136 -9.84 -2.54 -9.56
C LEU A 136 -9.36 -1.99 -8.21
#